data_AF-A0AAD5SGT4-F1
#
_entry.id   AF-A0AAD5SGT4-F1
#
_cell.length_a   1.000
_cell.length_b   1.000
_cell.length_c   1.000
_cell.angle_alpha   90.00
_cell.angle_beta   90.00
_cell.angle_gamma   90.00
#
_symmetry.space_group_name_H-M   'P 1'
#
loop_
_entity.id
_entity.type
_entity.pdbx_description
1 polymer ?
#
loop_
_entity_poly.entity_id
_entity_poly.type
_entity_poly.pdbx_seq_one_letter_code
_entity_poly.pdbx_strand_id
1 'polypeptide(L)'
;MAAHESTAVDNLQKSIDFVNRELAAAGFPAHLDILTSVGGKDHEAAQIVNCIFTLLQQRQKDVAYREDMHDRLRRLGNDNDDLSETTIRLKARLEQSERELDTLNNKLDTLESTTRTLREKHKVAKEEAKTAQVTLQQSKAQFTHEMRKRERDFVRLREQLQRSMTEKHPKGGSIKIVNALPKATSNLASKKEKKDEDGMYSAVITSYELREKEIISENANLRRCLFELYSELQTQLIRRDDVGGGHLDDVESDKFGGRQEDVQFQMPFDLVRHSVVHKVRSAIEETKEEWGVLRHSQGGGQVPEELVEELERLRRECDEYRDLLQKQNQLLTMSFESQAGGKGGEGSTDTFEMSAELEEQRREIEEQRTQLEEDRRKFTEAAIKLGLEREALQREQDQFVDEQRMTETENLLQNLPKTPA
;
A
#
# COMPACT_ATOMS: atom_id res chain seq x y z
N MET A 1 53.89 53.12 78.46
CA MET A 1 54.39 52.34 77.30
C MET A 1 54.52 50.85 77.63
N ALA A 2 55.06 50.45 78.79
CA ALA A 2 55.23 49.01 79.15
C ALA A 2 53.94 48.14 79.18
N ALA A 3 52.77 48.70 79.53
CA ALA A 3 51.53 47.93 79.62
C ALA A 3 50.95 47.51 78.25
N HIS A 4 51.18 48.31 77.21
CA HIS A 4 50.69 47.99 75.85
C HIS A 4 51.57 46.94 75.15
N GLU A 5 52.87 46.93 75.43
CA GLU A 5 53.80 45.91 74.94
C GLU A 5 53.48 44.52 75.51
N SER A 6 53.20 44.42 76.81
CA SER A 6 52.85 43.13 77.46
C SER A 6 51.59 42.50 76.87
N THR A 7 50.55 43.30 76.60
CA THR A 7 49.30 42.77 76.01
C THR A 7 49.46 42.31 74.56
N ALA A 8 50.36 42.95 73.81
CA ALA A 8 50.65 42.55 72.43
C ALA A 8 51.45 41.24 72.39
N VAL A 9 52.41 41.07 73.29
CA VAL A 9 53.21 39.84 73.43
C VAL A 9 52.36 38.67 73.92
N ASP A 10 51.46 38.88 74.89
CA ASP A 10 50.54 37.83 75.37
C ASP A 10 49.56 37.37 74.28
N ASN A 11 49.08 38.29 73.44
CA ASN A 11 48.21 37.95 72.31
C ASN A 11 48.95 37.17 71.21
N LEU A 12 50.24 37.48 71.02
CA LEU A 12 51.10 36.77 70.08
C LEU A 12 51.40 35.35 70.55
N GLN A 13 51.72 35.17 71.83
CA GLN A 13 51.95 33.83 72.42
C GLN A 13 50.71 32.95 72.30
N LYS A 14 49.52 33.48 72.63
CA LYS A 14 48.25 32.75 72.45
C LYS A 14 47.99 32.35 70.99
N SER A 15 48.36 33.21 70.04
CA SER A 15 48.21 32.92 68.60
C SER A 15 49.16 31.83 68.14
N ILE A 16 50.40 31.81 68.66
CA ILE A 16 51.39 30.77 68.38
C ILE A 16 50.96 29.43 68.96
N ASP A 17 50.47 29.42 70.21
CA ASP A 17 49.92 28.22 70.84
C ASP A 17 48.72 27.67 70.06
N PHE A 18 47.87 28.55 69.52
CA PHE A 18 46.76 28.15 68.64
C PHE A 18 47.27 27.52 67.34
N VAL A 19 48.20 28.18 66.62
CA VAL A 19 48.78 27.65 65.39
C VAL A 19 49.47 26.30 65.62
N ASN A 20 50.24 26.17 66.70
CA ASN A 20 50.90 24.92 67.05
C ASN A 20 49.90 23.79 67.35
N ARG A 21 48.74 24.09 67.95
CA ARG A 21 47.66 23.10 68.16
C ARG A 21 47.00 22.69 66.84
N GLU A 22 46.69 23.63 65.97
CA GLU A 22 46.10 23.36 64.65
C GLU A 22 47.05 22.55 63.77
N LEU A 23 48.35 22.88 63.79
CA LEU A 23 49.37 22.09 63.10
C LEU A 23 49.44 20.66 63.64
N ALA A 24 49.42 20.48 64.96
CA ALA A 24 49.36 19.15 65.56
C ALA A 24 48.11 18.37 65.12
N ALA A 25 46.94 19.04 65.13
CA ALA A 25 45.67 18.43 64.73
C ALA A 25 45.66 18.01 63.26
N ALA A 26 46.34 18.79 62.40
CA ALA A 26 46.54 18.47 60.98
C ALA A 26 47.69 17.47 60.73
N GLY A 27 48.37 16.97 61.78
CA GLY A 27 49.41 15.95 61.68
C GLY A 27 50.84 16.49 61.47
N PHE A 28 51.05 17.80 61.64
CA PHE A 28 52.37 18.45 61.55
C PHE A 28 53.07 18.53 62.93
N PRO A 29 54.40 18.74 62.96
CA PRO A 29 55.13 18.87 64.23
C PRO A 29 54.60 20.04 65.06
N ALA A 30 54.04 19.75 66.23
CA ALA A 30 53.78 20.76 67.26
C ALA A 30 55.09 21.13 67.95
N HIS A 31 55.21 22.37 68.44
CA HIS A 31 56.38 22.97 69.11
C HIS A 31 57.34 23.76 68.19
N LEU A 32 56.80 24.46 67.18
CA LEU A 32 57.58 25.48 66.48
C LEU A 32 57.76 26.69 67.41
N ASP A 33 59.01 26.99 67.79
CA ASP A 33 59.34 28.17 68.59
C ASP A 33 59.53 29.39 67.67
N ILE A 34 58.43 30.10 67.43
CA ILE A 34 58.35 31.19 66.44
C ILE A 34 58.97 32.49 66.99
N LEU A 35 59.20 32.60 68.30
CA LEU A 35 59.60 33.85 68.96
C LEU A 35 61.08 33.93 69.31
N THR A 36 61.79 32.81 69.49
CA THR A 36 63.20 32.85 69.89
C THR A 36 64.16 32.80 68.70
N SER A 37 64.31 33.93 68.01
CA SER A 37 65.44 34.17 67.08
C SER A 37 66.55 35.00 67.74
N VAL A 38 66.97 34.64 68.95
CA VAL A 38 68.09 35.33 69.62
C VAL A 38 69.13 34.31 70.06
N GLY A 39 70.12 34.09 69.19
CA GLY A 39 71.39 33.43 69.51
C GLY A 39 71.47 31.95 69.16
N GLY A 40 71.93 31.65 67.93
CA GLY A 40 72.58 30.37 67.60
C GLY A 40 71.67 29.13 67.51
N LYS A 41 70.48 29.24 66.93
CA LYS A 41 69.53 28.12 66.78
C LYS A 41 69.03 27.94 65.35
N ASP A 42 69.95 27.75 64.40
CA ASP A 42 69.63 27.46 62.99
C ASP A 42 68.68 26.25 62.82
N HIS A 43 68.71 25.33 63.79
CA HIS A 43 67.84 24.14 63.82
C HIS A 43 66.35 24.46 63.99
N GLU A 44 65.97 25.41 64.87
CA GLU A 44 64.57 25.79 65.09
C GLU A 44 64.01 26.53 63.88
N ALA A 45 64.81 27.44 63.29
CA ALA A 45 64.47 28.10 62.03
C ALA A 45 64.31 27.10 60.88
N ALA A 46 65.19 26.10 60.78
CA ALA A 46 65.08 25.03 59.78
C ALA A 46 63.82 24.18 59.97
N GLN A 47 63.40 23.89 61.21
CA GLN A 47 62.14 23.18 61.49
C GLN A 47 60.91 23.97 61.04
N ILE A 48 60.89 25.29 61.28
CA ILE A 48 59.81 26.17 60.82
C ILE A 48 59.77 26.20 59.29
N VAL A 49 60.92 26.40 58.63
CA VAL A 49 61.02 26.44 57.16
C VAL A 49 60.60 25.09 56.56
N ASN A 50 61.03 23.97 57.15
CA ASN A 50 60.62 22.64 56.70
C ASN A 50 59.12 22.41 56.88
N CYS A 51 58.54 22.84 58.00
CA CYS A 51 57.09 22.76 58.23
C CYS A 51 56.33 23.59 57.18
N ILE A 52 56.74 24.84 56.93
CA ILE A 52 56.16 25.69 55.89
C ILE A 52 56.31 25.05 54.50
N PHE A 53 57.48 24.48 54.20
CA PHE A 53 57.73 23.77 52.95
C PHE A 53 56.79 22.56 52.79
N THR A 54 56.61 21.76 53.84
CA THR A 54 55.67 20.63 53.81
C THR A 54 54.21 21.07 53.65
N LEU A 55 53.79 22.15 54.31
CA LEU A 55 52.46 22.74 54.16
C LEU A 55 52.23 23.25 52.73
N LEU A 56 53.22 23.93 52.15
CA LEU A 56 53.14 24.40 50.77
C LEU A 56 53.11 23.25 49.77
N GLN A 57 53.92 22.21 49.99
CA GLN A 57 53.94 21.02 49.15
C GLN A 57 52.62 20.24 49.26
N GLN A 58 52.07 20.09 50.46
CA GLN A 58 50.75 19.48 50.66
C GLN A 58 49.67 20.32 49.97
N ARG A 59 49.64 21.64 50.15
CA ARG A 59 48.69 22.51 49.46
C ARG A 59 48.78 22.35 47.94
N GLN A 60 49.97 22.28 47.37
CA GLN A 60 50.15 22.05 45.93
C GLN A 60 49.55 20.70 45.49
N LYS A 61 49.80 19.63 46.26
CA LYS A 61 49.19 18.31 46.02
C LYS A 61 47.67 18.33 46.15
N ASP A 62 47.13 19.00 47.16
CA ASP A 62 45.68 19.11 47.41
C ASP A 62 44.99 19.94 46.33
N VAL A 63 45.65 20.97 45.80
CA VAL A 63 45.15 21.72 44.64
C VAL A 63 45.12 20.81 43.40
N ALA A 64 46.23 20.14 43.09
CA ALA A 64 46.30 19.23 41.94
C ALA A 64 45.28 18.08 42.04
N TYR A 65 45.10 17.51 43.23
CA TYR A 65 44.10 16.46 43.46
C TYR A 65 42.68 16.99 43.27
N ARG A 66 42.37 18.18 43.80
CA ARG A 66 41.05 18.80 43.58
C ARG A 66 40.81 19.11 42.11
N GLU A 67 41.82 19.59 41.39
CA GLU A 67 41.74 19.81 39.94
C GLU A 67 41.45 18.51 39.18
N ASP A 68 42.17 17.42 39.46
CA ASP A 68 41.89 16.10 38.85
C ASP A 68 40.48 15.60 39.16
N MET A 69 40.00 15.79 40.40
CA MET A 69 38.63 15.42 40.77
C MET A 69 37.58 16.29 40.05
N HIS A 70 37.82 17.60 39.91
CA HIS A 70 36.94 18.49 39.15
C HIS A 70 36.91 18.13 37.67
N ASP A 71 38.05 17.77 37.07
CA ASP A 71 38.12 17.31 35.69
C ASP A 71 37.38 16.00 35.48
N ARG A 72 37.49 15.04 36.42
CA ARG A 72 36.72 13.79 36.39
C ARG A 72 35.22 14.04 36.51
N LEU A 73 34.80 14.91 37.44
CA LEU A 73 33.39 15.27 37.59
C LEU A 73 32.84 15.94 36.34
N ARG A 74 33.62 16.80 35.68
CA ARG A 74 33.23 17.43 34.42
C ARG A 74 33.08 16.39 33.30
N ARG A 75 34.02 15.45 33.18
CA ARG A 75 33.93 14.35 32.20
C ARG A 75 32.70 13.49 32.45
N LEU A 76 32.48 13.05 33.69
CA LEU A 76 31.29 12.27 34.06
C LEU A 76 29.99 13.05 33.84
N GLY A 77 29.98 14.36 34.04
CA GLY A 77 28.85 15.23 33.73
C GLY A 77 28.53 15.20 32.24
N ASN A 78 29.54 15.42 31.38
CA ASN A 78 29.37 15.35 29.93
C ASN A 78 28.91 13.96 29.48
N ASP A 79 29.53 12.89 29.98
CA ASP A 79 29.17 11.51 29.64
C ASP A 79 27.71 11.21 30.03
N ASN A 80 27.27 11.72 31.20
CA ASN A 80 25.88 11.58 31.65
C ASN A 80 24.92 12.37 30.76
N ASP A 81 25.29 13.57 30.33
CA ASP A 81 24.48 14.38 29.41
C ASP A 81 24.34 13.68 28.05
N ASP A 82 25.43 13.15 27.50
CA ASP A 82 25.43 12.37 26.25
C ASP A 82 24.59 11.09 26.36
N LEU A 83 24.72 10.34 27.47
CA LEU A 83 23.89 9.18 27.76
C LEU A 83 22.41 9.54 27.93
N SER A 84 22.12 10.69 28.53
CA SER A 84 20.74 11.17 28.68
C SER A 84 20.13 11.53 27.33
N GLU A 85 20.89 12.19 26.45
CA GLU A 85 20.43 12.57 25.12
C GLU A 85 20.20 11.34 24.24
N THR A 86 21.14 10.40 24.22
CA THR A 86 20.98 9.14 23.49
C THR A 86 19.79 8.33 24.01
N THR A 87 19.56 8.32 25.33
CA THR A 87 18.36 7.69 25.92
C THR A 87 17.07 8.35 25.44
N ILE A 88 17.01 9.68 25.39
CA ILE A 88 15.83 10.42 24.89
C ILE A 88 15.59 10.10 23.40
N ARG A 89 16.64 10.10 22.58
CA ARG A 89 16.54 9.77 21.15
C ARG A 89 16.05 8.33 20.93
N LEU A 90 16.56 7.38 21.69
CA LEU A 90 16.14 5.97 21.60
C LEU A 90 14.68 5.79 22.04
N LYS A 91 14.24 6.47 23.11
CA LYS A 91 12.84 6.47 23.53
C LYS A 91 11.91 7.03 22.46
N ALA A 92 12.27 8.16 21.84
CA ALA A 92 11.48 8.74 20.75
C ALA A 92 11.37 7.79 19.55
N ARG A 93 12.47 7.10 19.19
CA ARG A 93 12.46 6.09 18.12
C ARG A 93 11.61 4.87 18.46
N LEU A 94 11.64 4.43 19.72
CA LEU A 94 10.79 3.35 20.21
C LEU A 94 9.31 3.72 20.09
N GLU A 95 8.91 4.86 20.64
CA GLU A 95 7.53 5.36 20.56
C GLU A 95 7.07 5.52 19.10
N GLN A 96 7.94 6.00 18.21
CA GLN A 96 7.64 6.07 16.78
C GLN A 96 7.38 4.68 16.20
N SER A 97 8.26 3.70 16.49
CA SER A 97 8.11 2.34 15.98
C SER A 97 6.85 1.64 16.53
N GLU A 98 6.48 1.91 17.78
CA GLU A 98 5.25 1.39 18.39
C GLU A 98 4.01 1.98 17.70
N ARG A 99 3.98 3.28 17.42
CA ARG A 99 2.90 3.91 16.64
C ARG A 99 2.81 3.32 15.23
N GLU A 100 3.95 3.13 14.56
CA GLU A 100 4.00 2.49 13.24
C GLU A 100 3.45 1.06 13.29
N LEU A 101 3.82 0.27 14.31
CA LEU A 101 3.28 -1.07 14.54
C LEU A 101 1.76 -1.04 14.73
N ASP A 102 1.22 -0.13 15.54
CA ASP A 102 -0.22 0.01 15.73
C ASP A 102 -0.94 0.34 14.41
N THR A 103 -0.37 1.23 13.59
CA THR A 103 -0.95 1.54 12.27
C THR A 103 -0.92 0.34 11.32
N LEU A 104 0.16 -0.44 11.33
CA LEU A 104 0.28 -1.65 10.50
C LEU A 104 -0.66 -2.75 10.98
N ASN A 105 -0.84 -2.90 12.29
CA ASN A 105 -1.75 -3.88 12.87
C ASN A 105 -3.21 -3.55 12.52
N ASN A 106 -3.61 -2.27 12.62
CA ASN A 106 -4.94 -1.83 12.16
C ASN A 106 -5.16 -2.08 10.65
N LYS A 107 -4.13 -1.88 9.82
CA LYS A 107 -4.19 -2.22 8.39
C LYS A 107 -4.31 -3.73 8.17
N LEU A 108 -3.59 -4.54 8.96
CA LEU A 108 -3.69 -5.99 8.90
C LEU A 108 -5.11 -6.46 9.25
N ASP A 109 -5.69 -5.97 10.35
CA ASP A 109 -7.05 -6.34 10.78
C ASP A 109 -8.12 -6.00 9.71
N THR A 110 -7.99 -4.83 9.07
CA THR A 110 -8.89 -4.42 7.99
C THR A 110 -8.71 -5.28 6.73
N LEU A 111 -7.47 -5.61 6.35
CA LEU A 111 -7.18 -6.50 5.23
C LEU A 111 -7.65 -7.94 5.51
N GLU A 112 -7.52 -8.42 6.73
CA GLU A 112 -8.02 -9.75 7.14
C GLU A 112 -9.54 -9.80 7.09
N SER A 113 -10.22 -8.77 7.61
CA SER A 113 -11.68 -8.66 7.54
C SER A 113 -12.18 -8.62 6.08
N THR A 114 -11.57 -7.78 5.24
CA THR A 114 -11.94 -7.71 3.81
C THR A 114 -11.68 -9.03 3.10
N THR A 115 -10.54 -9.67 3.34
CA THR A 115 -10.23 -11.01 2.80
C THR A 115 -11.26 -12.05 3.24
N ARG A 116 -11.68 -12.03 4.50
CA ARG A 116 -12.71 -12.93 5.03
C ARG A 116 -14.06 -12.71 4.34
N THR A 117 -14.48 -11.46 4.15
CA THR A 117 -15.73 -11.15 3.43
C THR A 117 -15.68 -11.56 1.96
N LEU A 118 -14.55 -11.33 1.27
CA LEU A 118 -14.34 -11.74 -0.12
C LEU A 118 -14.37 -13.27 -0.25
N ARG A 119 -13.77 -13.98 0.71
CA ARG A 119 -13.79 -15.45 0.75
C ARG A 119 -15.22 -15.99 0.88
N GLU A 120 -16.05 -15.38 1.71
CA GLU A 120 -17.46 -15.79 1.85
C GLU A 120 -18.26 -15.47 0.58
N LYS A 121 -18.09 -14.29 -0.01
CA LYS A 121 -18.71 -13.94 -1.31
C LYS A 121 -18.32 -14.93 -2.41
N HIS A 122 -17.04 -15.30 -2.49
CA HIS A 122 -16.57 -16.29 -3.44
C HIS A 122 -17.19 -17.67 -3.21
N LYS A 123 -17.36 -18.08 -1.94
CA LYS A 123 -18.03 -19.34 -1.60
C LYS A 123 -19.49 -19.34 -2.07
N VAL A 124 -20.24 -18.27 -1.79
CA VAL A 124 -21.63 -18.11 -2.23
C VAL A 124 -21.73 -18.14 -3.76
N ALA A 125 -20.93 -17.32 -4.45
CA ALA A 125 -20.91 -17.29 -5.92
C ALA A 125 -20.57 -18.65 -6.54
N LYS A 126 -19.68 -19.43 -5.91
CA LYS A 126 -19.34 -20.79 -6.34
C LYS A 126 -20.52 -21.76 -6.16
N GLU A 127 -21.26 -21.64 -5.05
CA GLU A 127 -22.46 -22.45 -4.81
C GLU A 127 -23.58 -22.10 -5.80
N GLU A 128 -23.81 -20.81 -6.08
CA GLU A 128 -24.76 -20.33 -7.10
C GLU A 128 -24.39 -20.78 -8.52
N ALA A 129 -23.10 -20.72 -8.87
CA ALA A 129 -22.64 -21.21 -10.17
C ALA A 129 -22.90 -22.72 -10.32
N LYS A 130 -22.69 -23.49 -9.23
CA LYS A 130 -22.96 -24.93 -9.22
C LYS A 130 -24.45 -25.23 -9.35
N THR A 131 -25.33 -24.49 -8.67
CA THR A 131 -26.78 -24.69 -8.79
C THR A 131 -27.28 -24.29 -10.19
N ALA A 132 -26.81 -23.18 -10.75
CA ALA A 132 -27.13 -22.78 -12.12
C ALA A 132 -26.67 -23.82 -13.15
N GLN A 133 -25.47 -24.39 -12.98
CA GLN A 133 -24.97 -25.47 -13.83
C GLN A 133 -25.90 -26.70 -13.81
N VAL A 134 -26.34 -27.12 -12.63
CA VAL A 134 -27.27 -28.25 -12.49
C VAL A 134 -28.62 -27.94 -13.14
N THR A 135 -29.18 -26.76 -12.91
CA THR A 135 -30.44 -26.32 -13.53
C THR A 135 -30.35 -26.30 -15.06
N LEU A 136 -29.23 -25.80 -15.60
CA LEU A 136 -28.98 -25.80 -17.05
C LEU A 136 -28.89 -27.23 -17.59
N GLN A 137 -28.21 -28.13 -16.87
CA GLN A 137 -28.10 -29.53 -17.28
C GLN A 137 -29.47 -30.24 -17.28
N GLN A 138 -30.30 -29.97 -16.27
CA GLN A 138 -31.68 -30.48 -16.21
C GLN A 138 -32.54 -29.92 -17.35
N SER A 139 -32.44 -28.62 -17.63
CA SER A 139 -33.14 -27.96 -18.75
C SER A 139 -32.73 -28.55 -20.10
N LYS A 140 -31.42 -28.76 -20.35
CA LYS A 140 -30.93 -29.46 -21.55
C LYS A 140 -31.50 -30.88 -21.67
N ALA A 141 -31.54 -31.64 -20.57
CA ALA A 141 -32.14 -32.97 -20.57
C ALA A 141 -33.64 -32.94 -20.89
N GLN A 142 -34.39 -31.95 -20.36
CA GLN A 142 -35.81 -31.76 -20.68
C GLN A 142 -36.01 -31.42 -22.16
N PHE A 143 -35.28 -30.45 -22.71
CA PHE A 143 -35.39 -30.09 -24.12
C PHE A 143 -35.05 -31.24 -25.06
N THR A 144 -34.00 -32.02 -24.77
CA THR A 144 -33.69 -33.20 -25.58
C THR A 144 -34.79 -34.26 -25.52
N HIS A 145 -35.45 -34.44 -24.37
CA HIS A 145 -36.60 -35.34 -24.28
C HIS A 145 -37.82 -34.82 -25.05
N GLU A 146 -38.13 -33.52 -24.95
CA GLU A 146 -39.23 -32.89 -25.70
C GLU A 146 -38.99 -32.95 -27.22
N MET A 147 -37.76 -32.70 -27.66
CA MET A 147 -37.36 -32.84 -29.07
C MET A 147 -37.60 -34.27 -29.56
N ARG A 148 -37.10 -35.29 -28.85
CA ARG A 148 -37.34 -36.70 -29.21
C ARG A 148 -38.81 -37.09 -29.17
N LYS A 149 -39.63 -36.45 -28.33
CA LYS A 149 -41.08 -36.67 -28.30
C LYS A 149 -41.73 -36.06 -29.54
N ARG A 150 -41.41 -34.82 -29.89
CA ARG A 150 -41.92 -34.16 -31.11
C ARG A 150 -41.53 -34.93 -32.38
N GLU A 151 -40.29 -35.41 -32.43
CA GLU A 151 -39.79 -36.19 -33.57
C GLU A 151 -40.59 -37.50 -33.74
N ARG A 152 -40.87 -38.21 -32.65
CA ARG A 152 -41.76 -39.39 -32.67
C ARG A 152 -43.18 -39.06 -33.11
N ASP A 153 -43.74 -37.95 -32.65
CA ASP A 153 -45.08 -37.52 -33.05
C ASP A 153 -45.14 -37.09 -34.53
N PHE A 154 -44.07 -36.46 -35.03
CA PHE A 154 -43.92 -36.12 -36.45
C PHE A 154 -43.84 -37.36 -37.33
N VAL A 155 -43.06 -38.37 -36.93
CA VAL A 155 -43.00 -39.66 -37.63
C VAL A 155 -44.38 -40.32 -37.67
N ARG A 156 -45.11 -40.36 -36.55
CA ARG A 156 -46.48 -40.90 -36.50
C ARG A 156 -47.43 -40.15 -37.45
N LEU A 157 -47.36 -38.83 -37.47
CA LEU A 157 -48.20 -38.01 -38.35
C LEU A 157 -47.86 -38.26 -39.83
N ARG A 158 -46.57 -38.37 -40.15
CA ARG A 158 -46.09 -38.71 -41.49
C ARG A 158 -46.60 -40.08 -41.93
N GLU A 159 -46.53 -41.08 -41.07
CA GLU A 159 -47.07 -42.42 -41.34
C GLU A 159 -48.59 -42.40 -41.54
N GLN A 160 -49.35 -41.65 -40.73
CA GLN A 160 -50.79 -41.49 -40.91
C GLN A 160 -51.13 -40.84 -42.25
N LEU A 161 -50.40 -39.78 -42.61
CA LEU A 161 -50.57 -39.11 -43.89
C LEU A 161 -50.24 -40.07 -45.05
N GLN A 162 -49.13 -40.79 -44.97
CA GLN A 162 -48.73 -41.76 -45.97
C GLN A 162 -49.76 -42.89 -46.13
N ARG A 163 -50.29 -43.44 -45.02
CA ARG A 163 -51.41 -44.40 -45.03
C ARG A 163 -52.64 -43.81 -45.73
N SER A 164 -53.01 -42.57 -45.41
CA SER A 164 -54.17 -41.88 -46.02
C SER A 164 -53.99 -41.63 -47.52
N MET A 165 -52.75 -41.46 -47.99
CA MET A 165 -52.42 -41.30 -49.40
C MET A 165 -52.46 -42.66 -50.13
N THR A 166 -52.05 -43.74 -49.47
CA THR A 166 -52.09 -45.10 -50.06
C THR A 166 -53.49 -45.73 -50.02
N GLU A 167 -54.35 -45.36 -49.07
CA GLU A 167 -55.75 -45.84 -48.99
C GLU A 167 -56.69 -45.12 -49.96
N LYS A 168 -56.28 -43.98 -50.54
CA LYS A 168 -57.07 -43.22 -51.52
C LYS A 168 -56.79 -43.64 -52.95
N HIS A 169 -57.13 -44.88 -53.29
CA HIS A 169 -57.79 -45.22 -54.58
C HIS A 169 -58.50 -46.57 -54.37
N PRO A 170 -59.85 -46.58 -54.28
CA PRO A 170 -60.65 -46.52 -55.50
C PRO A 170 -61.90 -45.61 -55.45
N LYS A 171 -62.24 -45.15 -56.66
CA LYS A 171 -63.57 -44.84 -57.24
C LYS A 171 -64.59 -44.04 -56.40
N GLY A 172 -64.86 -42.84 -56.90
CA GLY A 172 -66.22 -42.29 -57.04
C GLY A 172 -67.02 -42.11 -55.76
N GLY A 173 -66.90 -40.94 -55.13
CA GLY A 173 -67.75 -40.54 -54.01
C GLY A 173 -68.03 -39.05 -54.06
N SER A 174 -69.22 -38.70 -54.54
CA SER A 174 -69.86 -37.39 -54.31
C SER A 174 -69.66 -36.95 -52.86
N ILE A 175 -69.09 -35.77 -52.68
CA ILE A 175 -68.99 -35.12 -51.37
C ILE A 175 -70.41 -34.75 -50.93
N LYS A 176 -71.06 -35.59 -50.12
CA LYS A 176 -72.12 -35.16 -49.21
C LYS A 176 -71.46 -34.71 -47.92
N ILE A 177 -71.53 -33.40 -47.65
CA ILE A 177 -71.18 -32.81 -46.36
C ILE A 177 -72.22 -33.30 -45.34
N VAL A 178 -71.91 -34.37 -44.60
CA VAL A 178 -72.74 -34.90 -43.49
C VAL A 178 -72.12 -34.54 -42.13
N ASN A 179 -71.52 -33.36 -42.05
CA ASN A 179 -71.39 -32.68 -40.78
C ASN A 179 -71.30 -31.19 -41.06
N ALA A 180 -72.46 -30.53 -41.01
CA ALA A 180 -72.49 -29.09 -40.83
C ALA A 180 -71.71 -28.79 -39.54
N LEU A 181 -70.67 -27.98 -39.66
CA LEU A 181 -69.99 -27.37 -38.53
C LEU A 181 -71.04 -26.87 -37.53
N PRO A 182 -70.96 -27.24 -36.24
CA PRO A 182 -71.73 -26.56 -35.22
C PRO A 182 -71.39 -25.08 -35.34
N LYS A 183 -72.43 -24.26 -35.51
CA LYS A 183 -72.35 -22.80 -35.44
C LYS A 183 -71.39 -22.41 -34.34
N ALA A 184 -70.45 -21.52 -34.69
CA ALA A 184 -69.62 -20.81 -33.76
C ALA A 184 -70.46 -20.30 -32.58
N THR A 185 -70.37 -20.99 -31.44
CA THR A 185 -70.42 -20.32 -30.16
C THR A 185 -69.02 -19.79 -29.96
N SER A 186 -68.88 -18.49 -30.15
CA SER A 186 -67.78 -17.72 -29.57
C SER A 186 -67.53 -18.19 -28.13
N ASN A 187 -66.26 -18.10 -27.70
CA ASN A 187 -65.77 -18.19 -26.31
C ASN A 187 -64.86 -19.38 -25.96
N LEU A 188 -64.04 -19.92 -26.88
CA LEU A 188 -62.92 -20.78 -26.42
C LEU A 188 -61.61 -20.75 -27.23
N ALA A 189 -61.53 -20.01 -28.35
CA ALA A 189 -60.27 -19.87 -29.10
C ALA A 189 -59.44 -18.63 -28.70
N SER A 190 -60.01 -17.70 -27.92
CA SER A 190 -59.35 -16.44 -27.56
C SER A 190 -58.49 -16.52 -26.29
N LYS A 191 -58.22 -17.71 -25.74
CA LYS A 191 -57.51 -17.86 -24.45
C LYS A 191 -56.09 -18.42 -24.59
N LYS A 192 -55.73 -18.97 -25.75
CA LYS A 192 -54.40 -19.57 -25.99
C LYS A 192 -53.49 -18.62 -26.78
N GLU A 193 -53.99 -18.02 -27.86
CA GLU A 193 -53.31 -16.92 -28.56
C GLU A 193 -53.18 -15.70 -27.64
N LYS A 194 -54.24 -15.34 -26.91
CA LYS A 194 -54.18 -14.26 -25.90
C LYS A 194 -53.21 -14.55 -24.75
N LYS A 195 -52.92 -15.82 -24.43
CA LYS A 195 -51.95 -16.17 -23.38
C LYS A 195 -50.50 -16.13 -23.88
N ASP A 196 -50.26 -16.49 -25.15
CA ASP A 196 -48.95 -16.31 -25.79
C ASP A 196 -48.70 -14.83 -26.12
N GLU A 197 -49.72 -14.09 -26.54
CA GLU A 197 -49.68 -12.62 -26.70
C GLU A 197 -49.50 -11.92 -25.35
N ASP A 198 -50.27 -12.27 -24.31
CA ASP A 198 -50.07 -11.74 -22.95
C ASP A 198 -48.68 -12.11 -22.41
N GLY A 199 -48.15 -13.28 -22.77
CA GLY A 199 -46.78 -13.70 -22.46
C GLY A 199 -45.73 -12.87 -23.19
N MET A 200 -45.96 -12.53 -24.46
CA MET A 200 -45.11 -11.67 -25.26
C MET A 200 -45.16 -10.21 -24.78
N TYR A 201 -46.36 -9.67 -24.52
CA TYR A 201 -46.55 -8.35 -23.91
C TYR A 201 -45.92 -8.30 -22.53
N SER A 202 -46.09 -9.35 -21.70
CA SER A 202 -45.44 -9.46 -20.40
C SER A 202 -43.92 -9.50 -20.53
N ALA A 203 -43.36 -10.30 -21.45
CA ALA A 203 -41.91 -10.35 -21.68
C ALA A 203 -41.35 -8.99 -22.12
N VAL A 204 -42.05 -8.31 -23.04
CA VAL A 204 -41.69 -6.95 -23.49
C VAL A 204 -41.75 -5.96 -22.32
N ILE A 205 -42.82 -5.98 -21.53
CA ILE A 205 -42.96 -5.14 -20.33
C ILE A 205 -41.84 -5.42 -19.34
N THR A 206 -41.55 -6.69 -19.03
CA THR A 206 -40.43 -7.04 -18.13
C THR A 206 -39.07 -6.60 -18.66
N SER A 207 -38.87 -6.65 -19.99
CA SER A 207 -37.64 -6.15 -20.61
C SER A 207 -37.53 -4.62 -20.51
N TYR A 208 -38.64 -3.90 -20.65
CA TYR A 208 -38.70 -2.45 -20.44
C TYR A 208 -38.48 -2.09 -18.98
N GLU A 209 -39.10 -2.82 -18.03
CA GLU A 209 -38.90 -2.61 -16.60
C GLU A 209 -37.45 -2.90 -16.17
N LEU A 210 -36.83 -3.94 -16.73
CA LEU A 210 -35.42 -4.24 -16.48
C LEU A 210 -34.53 -3.11 -17.01
N ARG A 211 -34.78 -2.68 -18.25
CA ARG A 211 -34.04 -1.57 -18.87
C ARG A 211 -34.25 -0.25 -18.12
N GLU A 212 -35.46 0.01 -17.63
CA GLU A 212 -35.77 1.18 -16.80
C GLU A 212 -34.99 1.13 -15.49
N LYS A 213 -34.94 -0.03 -14.82
CA LYS A 213 -34.13 -0.23 -13.60
C LYS A 213 -32.64 -0.02 -13.87
N GLU A 214 -32.12 -0.55 -14.97
CA GLU A 214 -30.73 -0.35 -15.39
C GLU A 214 -30.44 1.14 -15.62
N ILE A 215 -31.28 1.85 -16.38
CA ILE A 215 -31.14 3.30 -16.61
C ILE A 215 -31.21 4.08 -15.31
N ILE A 216 -32.11 3.75 -14.38
CA ILE A 216 -32.20 4.41 -13.07
C ILE A 216 -30.92 4.17 -12.27
N SER A 217 -30.38 2.95 -12.29
CA SER A 217 -29.14 2.61 -11.58
C SER A 217 -27.92 3.32 -12.17
N GLU A 218 -27.82 3.39 -13.51
CA GLU A 218 -26.75 4.12 -14.21
C GLU A 218 -26.86 5.62 -13.94
N ASN A 219 -28.07 6.19 -13.97
CA ASN A 219 -28.30 7.59 -13.64
C ASN A 219 -27.89 7.91 -12.19
N ALA A 220 -28.20 7.02 -11.24
CA ALA A 220 -27.77 7.17 -9.85
C ALA A 220 -26.24 7.10 -9.70
N ASN A 221 -25.57 6.22 -10.46
CA ASN A 221 -24.11 6.12 -10.47
C ASN A 221 -23.47 7.37 -11.11
N LEU A 222 -24.00 7.85 -12.23
CA LEU A 222 -23.54 9.09 -12.88
C LEU A 222 -23.68 10.30 -11.97
N ARG A 223 -24.80 10.43 -11.23
CA ARG A 223 -25.00 11.49 -10.24
C ARG A 223 -23.95 11.43 -9.12
N ARG A 224 -23.64 10.22 -8.63
CA ARG A 224 -22.62 10.02 -7.60
C ARG A 224 -21.23 10.38 -8.13
N CYS A 225 -20.84 9.88 -9.29
CA CYS A 225 -19.54 10.20 -9.90
C CYS A 225 -19.39 11.71 -10.19
N LEU A 226 -20.47 12.38 -10.62
CA LEU A 226 -20.45 13.83 -10.83
C LEU A 226 -20.24 14.59 -9.52
N PHE A 227 -20.87 14.15 -8.42
CA PHE A 227 -20.67 14.73 -7.11
C PHE A 227 -19.26 14.48 -6.57
N GLU A 228 -18.72 13.26 -6.74
CA GLU A 228 -17.34 12.92 -6.37
C GLU A 228 -16.34 13.83 -7.09
N LEU A 229 -16.46 13.97 -8.42
CA LEU A 229 -15.60 14.86 -9.20
C LEU A 229 -15.73 16.33 -8.78
N TYR A 230 -16.95 16.79 -8.51
CA TYR A 230 -17.18 18.14 -8.02
C TYR A 230 -16.54 18.35 -6.63
N SER A 231 -16.70 17.40 -5.72
CA SER A 231 -16.13 17.44 -4.37
C SER A 231 -14.59 17.41 -4.40
N GLU A 232 -14.00 16.63 -5.30
CA GLU A 232 -12.55 16.61 -5.52
C GLU A 232 -12.03 17.96 -6.04
N LEU A 233 -12.72 18.56 -7.02
CA LEU A 233 -12.38 19.89 -7.54
C LEU A 233 -12.47 20.96 -6.45
N GLN A 234 -13.52 20.94 -5.63
CA GLN A 234 -13.69 21.85 -4.49
C GLN A 234 -12.63 21.62 -3.40
N THR A 235 -12.25 20.37 -3.14
CA THR A 235 -11.21 20.06 -2.15
C THR A 235 -9.83 20.54 -2.61
N GLN A 236 -9.52 20.44 -3.91
CA GLN A 236 -8.29 20.97 -4.50
C GLN A 236 -8.21 22.50 -4.38
N LEU A 237 -9.35 23.17 -4.53
CA LEU A 237 -9.51 24.61 -4.35
C LEU A 237 -9.25 25.01 -2.88
N ILE A 238 -9.99 24.40 -1.94
CA ILE A 238 -9.91 24.70 -0.50
C ILE A 238 -8.53 24.39 0.10
N ARG A 239 -7.90 23.26 -0.27
CA ARG A 239 -6.60 22.87 0.26
C ARG A 239 -5.45 23.81 -0.11
N ARG A 240 -5.62 24.68 -1.12
CA ARG A 240 -4.58 25.59 -1.57
C ARG A 240 -4.70 26.99 -0.95
N ASP A 241 -5.91 27.42 -0.61
CA ASP A 241 -6.15 28.63 0.17
C ASP A 241 -5.49 28.55 1.57
N ASP A 242 -5.43 27.34 2.15
CA ASP A 242 -4.85 27.08 3.47
C ASP A 242 -3.30 27.13 3.51
N VAL A 243 -2.63 27.10 2.35
CA VAL A 243 -1.16 27.16 2.28
C VAL A 243 -0.65 28.63 2.28
N GLY A 244 -1.56 29.61 2.25
CA GLY A 244 -1.25 31.04 2.17
C GLY A 244 -1.24 31.83 3.48
N GLY A 245 -1.59 31.24 4.64
CA GLY A 245 -1.71 32.02 5.87
C GLY A 245 -1.50 31.19 7.12
N GLY A 246 -0.36 31.36 7.79
CA GLY A 246 -0.13 30.78 9.10
C GLY A 246 -1.05 31.38 10.15
N HIS A 247 -1.99 30.60 10.68
CA HIS A 247 -2.39 30.67 12.08
C HIS A 247 -3.10 29.37 12.47
N LEU A 248 -2.60 28.73 13.52
CA LEU A 248 -3.32 27.73 14.29
C LEU A 248 -4.51 28.44 14.93
N ASP A 249 -5.71 28.24 14.39
CA ASP A 249 -6.91 28.30 15.21
C ASP A 249 -7.95 27.30 14.71
N ASP A 250 -8.45 26.57 15.69
CA ASP A 250 -9.47 25.55 15.66
C ASP A 250 -10.78 26.17 15.13
N VAL A 251 -10.96 26.16 13.82
CA VAL A 251 -12.27 26.42 13.21
C VAL A 251 -12.70 25.14 12.54
N GLU A 252 -13.65 24.47 13.17
CA GLU A 252 -14.59 23.55 12.53
C GLU A 252 -15.20 24.26 11.30
N SER A 253 -14.47 24.29 10.19
CA SER A 253 -14.94 24.80 8.91
C SER A 253 -15.86 23.74 8.32
N ASP A 254 -17.08 23.80 8.82
CA ASP A 254 -18.32 23.51 8.12
C ASP A 254 -18.37 22.23 7.26
N LYS A 255 -18.30 21.07 7.94
CA LYS A 255 -18.82 19.81 7.39
C LYS A 255 -20.34 19.85 7.10
N PHE A 256 -21.02 20.97 7.34
CA PHE A 256 -22.45 21.14 7.10
C PHE A 256 -22.75 21.51 5.63
N GLY A 257 -21.84 22.18 4.93
CA GLY A 257 -21.98 22.54 3.51
C GLY A 257 -22.05 21.33 2.57
N GLY A 258 -21.15 20.35 2.76
CA GLY A 258 -21.08 19.15 1.91
C GLY A 258 -22.35 18.29 1.91
N ARG A 259 -23.13 18.32 3.00
CA ARG A 259 -24.42 17.59 3.09
C ARG A 259 -25.52 18.23 2.25
N GLN A 260 -25.57 19.56 2.17
CA GLN A 260 -26.57 20.25 1.38
C GLN A 260 -26.28 20.10 -0.13
N GLU A 261 -25.00 20.01 -0.49
CA GLU A 261 -24.57 19.81 -1.86
C GLU A 261 -24.80 18.38 -2.32
N ASP A 262 -24.44 17.36 -1.54
CA ASP A 262 -24.72 15.94 -1.86
C ASP A 262 -26.21 15.71 -2.18
N VAL A 263 -27.10 16.31 -1.39
CA VAL A 263 -28.56 16.23 -1.59
C VAL A 263 -28.98 16.85 -2.94
N GLN A 264 -28.35 17.93 -3.39
CA GLN A 264 -28.68 18.56 -4.68
C GLN A 264 -28.29 17.70 -5.87
N PHE A 265 -27.18 16.96 -5.79
CA PHE A 265 -26.74 16.06 -6.87
C PHE A 265 -27.57 14.77 -6.93
N GLN A 266 -28.25 14.40 -5.85
CA GLN A 266 -29.10 13.21 -5.80
C GLN A 266 -30.54 13.45 -6.28
N MET A 267 -31.00 14.71 -6.34
CA MET A 267 -32.34 15.09 -6.82
C MET A 267 -32.54 14.85 -8.33
N PRO A 268 -33.80 14.65 -8.81
CA PRO A 268 -34.08 14.51 -10.24
C PRO A 268 -33.46 15.65 -11.05
N PHE A 269 -32.66 15.27 -12.07
CA PHE A 269 -31.80 16.21 -12.78
C PHE A 269 -32.56 17.42 -13.33
N ASP A 270 -33.78 17.25 -13.85
CA ASP A 270 -34.56 18.35 -14.40
C ASP A 270 -34.86 19.48 -13.40
N LEU A 271 -34.98 19.16 -12.11
CA LEU A 271 -35.25 20.13 -11.04
C LEU A 271 -34.01 20.94 -10.65
N VAL A 272 -32.82 20.34 -10.80
CA VAL A 272 -31.54 20.89 -10.29
C VAL A 272 -30.54 21.20 -11.40
N ARG A 273 -30.89 20.93 -12.66
CA ARG A 273 -30.02 21.01 -13.84
C ARG A 273 -29.22 22.29 -13.90
N HIS A 274 -29.89 23.43 -13.78
CA HIS A 274 -29.25 24.74 -13.89
C HIS A 274 -28.28 24.99 -12.72
N SER A 275 -28.65 24.60 -11.50
CA SER A 275 -27.82 24.78 -10.30
C SER A 275 -26.57 23.90 -10.34
N VAL A 276 -26.73 22.60 -10.64
CA VAL A 276 -25.62 21.64 -10.71
C VAL A 276 -24.66 22.00 -11.84
N VAL A 277 -25.18 22.29 -13.03
CA VAL A 277 -24.35 22.69 -14.18
C VAL A 277 -23.59 23.99 -13.89
N HIS A 278 -24.25 24.98 -13.28
CA HIS A 278 -23.59 26.23 -12.89
C HIS A 278 -22.47 25.97 -11.87
N LYS A 279 -22.73 25.19 -10.81
CA LYS A 279 -21.74 24.85 -9.78
C LYS A 279 -20.50 24.16 -10.35
N VAL A 280 -20.70 23.13 -11.17
CA VAL A 280 -19.58 22.40 -11.80
C VAL A 280 -18.82 23.33 -12.76
N ARG A 281 -19.52 24.15 -13.53
CA ARG A 281 -18.89 25.09 -14.46
C ARG A 281 -18.08 26.18 -13.75
N SER A 282 -18.61 26.72 -12.64
CA SER A 282 -17.89 27.68 -11.80
C SER A 282 -16.63 27.06 -11.21
N ALA A 283 -16.71 25.86 -10.62
CA ALA A 283 -15.55 25.17 -10.06
C ALA A 283 -14.46 24.88 -11.12
N ILE A 284 -14.88 24.52 -12.35
CA ILE A 284 -13.94 24.29 -13.46
C ILE A 284 -13.31 25.60 -13.94
N GLU A 285 -14.07 26.69 -14.05
CA GLU A 285 -13.51 27.96 -14.49
C GLU A 285 -12.55 28.53 -13.44
N GLU A 286 -12.89 28.42 -12.16
CA GLU A 286 -12.05 28.87 -11.04
C GLU A 286 -10.73 28.08 -10.98
N THR A 287 -10.80 26.74 -11.01
CA THR A 287 -9.58 25.92 -11.12
C THR A 287 -8.79 26.24 -12.38
N LYS A 288 -9.43 26.49 -13.53
CA LYS A 288 -8.74 26.86 -14.78
C LYS A 288 -8.08 28.23 -14.71
N GLU A 289 -8.70 29.21 -14.08
CA GLU A 289 -8.12 30.52 -13.80
C GLU A 289 -6.88 30.36 -12.90
N GLU A 290 -6.96 29.53 -11.88
CA GLU A 290 -5.81 29.19 -11.00
C GLU A 290 -4.69 28.46 -11.75
N TRP A 291 -5.00 27.45 -12.56
CA TRP A 291 -4.00 26.81 -13.44
C TRP A 291 -3.42 27.81 -14.44
N GLY A 292 -4.21 28.79 -14.87
CA GLY A 292 -3.78 29.92 -15.66
C GLY A 292 -2.77 30.78 -14.91
N VAL A 293 -3.08 31.19 -13.68
CA VAL A 293 -2.18 31.96 -12.81
C VAL A 293 -0.92 31.17 -12.49
N LEU A 294 -1.00 29.87 -12.22
CA LEU A 294 0.16 29.00 -12.00
C LEU A 294 1.03 28.92 -13.26
N ARG A 295 0.42 28.89 -14.45
CA ARG A 295 1.14 28.90 -15.73
C ARG A 295 1.76 30.26 -16.06
N HIS A 296 1.15 31.37 -15.63
CA HIS A 296 1.71 32.72 -15.82
C HIS A 296 2.74 33.06 -14.73
N SER A 297 2.59 32.51 -13.53
CA SER A 297 3.60 32.48 -12.46
C SER A 297 4.78 31.57 -12.84
N GLN A 298 4.54 30.52 -13.62
CA GLN A 298 5.55 29.61 -14.19
C GLN A 298 5.76 29.80 -15.71
N GLY A 299 5.61 31.02 -16.23
CA GLY A 299 5.85 31.33 -17.64
C GLY A 299 6.66 32.62 -17.79
N GLY A 300 7.85 32.63 -18.39
CA GLY A 300 8.21 31.81 -19.54
C GLY A 300 9.51 31.04 -19.44
N GLY A 301 9.46 29.76 -19.83
CA GLY A 301 10.33 29.26 -20.90
C GLY A 301 11.85 29.21 -20.67
N GLN A 302 12.35 29.37 -19.46
CA GLN A 302 13.71 28.97 -19.09
C GLN A 302 13.61 28.06 -17.88
N VAL A 303 14.09 26.82 -18.02
CA VAL A 303 14.52 26.05 -16.85
C VAL A 303 15.44 26.97 -16.06
N PRO A 304 15.22 27.21 -14.75
CA PRO A 304 16.04 28.15 -13.99
C PRO A 304 17.50 27.83 -14.27
N GLU A 305 18.25 28.79 -14.79
CA GLU A 305 19.65 28.60 -15.19
C GLU A 305 20.46 28.05 -14.00
N GLU A 306 20.09 28.46 -12.78
CA GLU A 306 20.55 27.92 -11.51
C GLU A 306 20.27 26.41 -11.35
N LEU A 307 19.09 25.89 -11.70
CA LEU A 307 18.81 24.44 -11.65
C LEU A 307 19.56 23.67 -12.74
N VAL A 308 19.78 24.29 -13.91
CA VAL A 308 20.61 23.68 -14.97
C VAL A 308 22.07 23.63 -14.53
N GLU A 309 22.58 24.71 -13.95
CA GLU A 309 23.93 24.78 -13.38
C GLU A 309 24.10 23.82 -12.21
N GLU A 310 23.11 23.69 -11.34
CA GLU A 310 23.11 22.74 -10.22
C GLU A 310 23.07 21.29 -10.71
N LEU A 311 22.27 20.99 -11.74
CA LEU A 311 22.24 19.67 -12.36
C LEU A 311 23.56 19.35 -13.05
N GLU A 312 24.17 20.30 -13.74
CA GLU A 312 25.50 20.12 -14.33
C GLU A 312 26.59 19.99 -13.27
N ARG A 313 26.51 20.73 -12.16
CA ARG A 313 27.42 20.62 -11.01
C ARG A 313 27.34 19.24 -10.38
N LEU A 314 26.12 18.78 -10.06
CA LEU A 314 25.88 17.44 -9.53
C LEU A 314 26.32 16.35 -10.52
N ARG A 315 26.16 16.58 -11.82
CA ARG A 315 26.63 15.64 -12.84
C ARG A 315 28.16 15.56 -12.89
N ARG A 316 28.86 16.69 -12.80
CA ARG A 316 30.32 16.75 -12.68
C ARG A 316 30.80 16.05 -11.41
N GLU A 317 30.17 16.31 -10.26
CA GLU A 317 30.49 15.62 -9.01
C GLU A 317 30.28 14.10 -9.12
N CYS A 318 29.19 13.65 -9.75
CA CYS A 318 28.96 12.22 -9.98
C CYS A 318 30.04 11.58 -10.87
N ASP A 319 30.51 12.30 -11.89
CA ASP A 319 31.59 11.83 -12.77
C ASP A 319 32.94 11.81 -12.03
N GLU A 320 33.22 12.79 -11.17
CA GLU A 320 34.40 12.79 -10.29
C GLU A 320 34.38 11.64 -9.28
N TYR A 321 33.22 11.36 -8.66
CA TYR A 321 33.06 10.21 -7.78
C TYR A 321 33.21 8.88 -8.52
N ARG A 322 32.73 8.77 -9.77
CA ARG A 322 32.97 7.58 -10.61
C ARG A 322 34.45 7.39 -10.90
N ASP A 323 35.16 8.45 -11.27
CA ASP A 323 36.59 8.39 -11.55
C ASP A 323 37.39 8.01 -10.30
N LEU A 324 37.01 8.54 -9.14
CA LEU A 324 37.61 8.16 -7.87
C LEU A 324 37.35 6.70 -7.52
N LEU A 325 36.11 6.22 -7.69
CA LEU A 325 35.75 4.81 -7.53
C LEU A 325 36.51 3.90 -8.49
N GLN A 326 36.73 4.34 -9.73
CA GLN A 326 37.49 3.57 -10.72
C GLN A 326 38.96 3.51 -10.34
N LYS A 327 39.57 4.61 -9.88
CA LYS A 327 40.94 4.63 -9.36
C LYS A 327 41.08 3.78 -8.08
N GLN A 328 40.10 3.85 -7.18
CA GLN A 328 40.06 3.00 -5.99
C GLN A 328 39.96 1.53 -6.36
N ASN A 329 39.09 1.15 -7.32
CA ASN A 329 39.00 -0.23 -7.80
C ASN A 329 40.28 -0.69 -8.50
N GLN A 330 40.95 0.16 -9.26
CA GLN A 330 42.26 -0.15 -9.86
C GLN A 330 43.31 -0.37 -8.78
N LEU A 331 43.37 0.49 -7.75
CA LEU A 331 44.26 0.30 -6.61
C LEU A 331 43.92 -0.96 -5.82
N LEU A 332 42.63 -1.26 -5.65
CA LEU A 332 42.18 -2.50 -5.00
C LEU A 332 42.61 -3.72 -5.81
N THR A 333 42.47 -3.66 -7.14
CA THR A 333 42.88 -4.73 -8.06
C THR A 333 44.40 -4.90 -8.04
N MET A 334 45.17 -3.81 -8.10
CA MET A 334 46.63 -3.84 -7.98
C MET A 334 47.06 -4.33 -6.59
N SER A 335 46.34 -3.98 -5.52
CA SER A 335 46.59 -4.48 -4.17
C SER A 335 46.24 -5.97 -4.07
N PHE A 336 45.18 -6.43 -4.72
CA PHE A 336 44.81 -7.85 -4.78
C PHE A 336 45.82 -8.66 -5.59
N GLU A 337 46.30 -8.13 -6.71
CA GLU A 337 47.36 -8.73 -7.53
C GLU A 337 48.71 -8.73 -6.78
N SER A 338 48.99 -7.67 -6.01
CA SER A 338 50.19 -7.57 -5.17
C SER A 338 50.12 -8.48 -3.94
N GLN A 339 48.93 -8.67 -3.34
CA GLN A 339 48.68 -9.54 -2.20
C GLN A 339 48.54 -11.02 -2.59
N ALA A 340 48.11 -11.32 -3.82
CA ALA A 340 48.20 -12.66 -4.42
C ALA A 340 49.67 -13.08 -4.70
N GLY A 341 50.57 -12.10 -4.88
CA GLY A 341 52.01 -12.31 -5.03
C GLY A 341 52.82 -12.26 -3.72
N GLY A 342 52.20 -11.92 -2.58
CA GLY A 342 52.87 -11.62 -1.32
C GLY A 342 52.37 -12.48 -0.16
N LYS A 343 53.19 -13.43 0.27
CA LYS A 343 52.97 -14.20 1.52
C LYS A 343 52.74 -13.29 2.73
N GLY A 344 51.67 -13.56 3.47
CA GLY A 344 51.65 -13.52 4.94
C GLY A 344 50.67 -12.53 5.60
N GLY A 345 50.00 -13.02 6.65
CA GLY A 345 49.28 -12.21 7.65
C GLY A 345 47.79 -12.53 7.70
N GLU A 346 47.37 -13.69 8.23
CA GLU A 346 46.86 -13.82 9.61
C GLU A 346 45.92 -12.68 10.02
N GLY A 347 44.60 -12.92 9.86
CA GLY A 347 43.59 -12.03 10.43
C GLY A 347 42.22 -12.16 9.78
N SER A 348 41.67 -13.37 9.63
CA SER A 348 40.24 -13.57 9.35
C SER A 348 39.86 -15.04 9.14
N THR A 349 39.75 -15.80 10.24
CA THR A 349 38.98 -17.05 10.23
C THR A 349 37.48 -16.77 10.36
N ASP A 350 37.11 -15.72 11.11
CA ASP A 350 35.71 -15.38 11.40
C ASP A 350 34.93 -14.73 10.23
N THR A 351 35.64 -14.11 9.26
CA THR A 351 34.97 -13.57 8.05
C THR A 351 34.85 -14.61 6.94
N PHE A 352 35.70 -15.65 6.93
CA PHE A 352 35.64 -16.72 5.94
C PHE A 352 34.45 -17.66 6.20
N GLU A 353 34.15 -17.97 7.46
CA GLU A 353 32.99 -18.79 7.83
C GLU A 353 31.67 -18.06 7.54
N MET A 354 31.55 -16.77 7.88
CA MET A 354 30.34 -15.98 7.58
C MET A 354 30.18 -15.70 6.07
N SER A 355 31.27 -15.62 5.31
CA SER A 355 31.22 -15.52 3.84
C SER A 355 30.75 -16.83 3.20
N ALA A 356 31.18 -17.98 3.72
CA ALA A 356 30.77 -19.28 3.22
C ALA A 356 29.28 -19.56 3.48
N GLU A 357 28.76 -19.19 4.66
CA GLU A 357 27.32 -19.31 4.97
C GLU A 357 26.46 -18.40 4.09
N LEU A 358 26.92 -17.17 3.80
CA LEU A 358 26.23 -16.25 2.89
C LEU A 358 26.26 -16.73 1.44
N GLU A 359 27.33 -17.36 1.00
CA GLU A 359 27.43 -18.00 -0.32
C GLU A 359 26.51 -19.21 -0.44
N GLU A 360 26.39 -20.02 0.61
CA GLU A 360 25.48 -21.16 0.65
C GLU A 360 24.02 -20.71 0.61
N GLN A 361 23.63 -19.71 1.40
CA GLN A 361 22.28 -19.12 1.35
C GLN A 361 21.96 -18.51 -0.02
N ARG A 362 22.93 -17.87 -0.68
CA ARG A 362 22.76 -17.35 -2.04
C ARG A 362 22.54 -18.48 -3.05
N ARG A 363 23.27 -19.59 -2.90
CA ARG A 363 23.12 -20.77 -3.77
C ARG A 363 21.73 -21.40 -3.59
N GLU A 364 21.25 -21.54 -2.35
CA GLU A 364 19.91 -22.05 -2.09
C GLU A 364 18.81 -21.15 -2.68
N ILE A 365 18.94 -19.83 -2.57
CA ILE A 365 17.99 -18.89 -3.16
C ILE A 365 18.01 -19.00 -4.70
N GLU A 366 19.18 -19.16 -5.31
CA GLU A 366 19.30 -19.31 -6.76
C GLU A 366 18.69 -20.64 -7.24
N GLU A 367 18.94 -21.74 -6.52
CA GLU A 367 18.31 -23.04 -6.78
C GLU A 367 16.78 -22.94 -6.66
N GLN A 368 16.25 -22.27 -5.64
CA GLN A 368 14.81 -22.01 -5.51
C GLN A 368 14.24 -21.16 -6.65
N ARG A 369 14.99 -20.14 -7.12
CA ARG A 369 14.57 -19.31 -8.26
C ARG A 369 14.50 -20.11 -9.55
N THR A 370 15.52 -20.91 -9.84
CA THR A 370 15.53 -21.77 -11.04
C THR A 370 14.36 -22.75 -11.02
N GLN A 371 14.05 -23.37 -9.87
CA GLN A 371 12.90 -24.26 -9.73
C GLN A 371 11.57 -23.55 -9.98
N LEU A 372 11.39 -22.33 -9.44
CA LEU A 372 10.19 -21.53 -9.66
C LEU A 372 10.03 -21.09 -11.12
N GLU A 373 11.13 -20.81 -11.82
CA GLU A 373 11.11 -20.52 -13.26
C GLU A 373 10.73 -21.73 -14.09
N GLU A 374 11.26 -22.91 -13.77
CA GLU A 374 10.86 -24.16 -14.43
C GLU A 374 9.39 -24.45 -14.23
N ASP A 375 8.88 -24.30 -13.02
CA ASP A 375 7.47 -24.54 -12.73
C ASP A 375 6.57 -23.52 -13.44
N ARG A 376 6.98 -22.24 -13.48
CA ARG A 376 6.32 -21.23 -14.31
C ARG A 376 6.26 -21.63 -15.78
N ARG A 377 7.36 -22.11 -16.36
CA ARG A 377 7.39 -22.59 -17.75
C ARG A 377 6.42 -23.74 -17.96
N LYS A 378 6.41 -24.74 -17.07
CA LYS A 378 5.47 -25.88 -17.13
C LYS A 378 4.02 -25.40 -17.05
N PHE A 379 3.69 -24.45 -16.18
CA PHE A 379 2.35 -23.88 -16.08
C PHE A 379 1.93 -23.11 -17.33
N THR A 380 2.84 -22.31 -17.90
CA THR A 380 2.57 -21.58 -19.14
C THR A 380 2.34 -22.54 -20.31
N GLU A 381 3.17 -23.58 -20.45
CA GLU A 381 3.01 -24.59 -21.49
C GLU A 381 1.69 -25.35 -21.35
N ALA A 382 1.32 -25.75 -20.12
CA ALA A 382 0.03 -26.39 -19.85
C ALA A 382 -1.15 -25.48 -20.20
N ALA A 383 -1.06 -24.18 -19.92
CA ALA A 383 -2.10 -23.21 -20.27
C ALA A 383 -2.24 -23.03 -21.79
N ILE A 384 -1.12 -22.98 -22.52
CA ILE A 384 -1.12 -22.92 -24.00
C ILE A 384 -1.74 -24.20 -24.57
N LYS A 385 -1.33 -25.37 -24.07
CA LYS A 385 -1.86 -26.66 -24.51
C LYS A 385 -3.37 -26.76 -24.28
N LEU A 386 -3.85 -26.35 -23.11
CA LEU A 386 -5.29 -26.31 -22.82
C LEU A 386 -6.03 -25.33 -23.73
N GLY A 387 -5.40 -24.21 -24.11
CA GLY A 387 -5.94 -23.27 -25.09
C GLY A 387 -6.11 -23.90 -26.48
N LEU A 388 -5.09 -24.60 -26.96
CA LEU A 388 -5.12 -25.31 -28.24
C LEU A 388 -6.15 -26.44 -28.26
N GLU A 389 -6.26 -27.21 -27.18
CA GLU A 389 -7.28 -28.27 -27.04
C GLU A 389 -8.70 -27.70 -27.04
N ARG A 390 -8.93 -26.56 -26.37
CA ARG A 390 -10.23 -25.85 -26.41
C ARG A 390 -10.58 -25.37 -27.81
N GLU A 391 -9.61 -24.79 -28.51
CA GLU A 391 -9.83 -24.30 -29.88
C GLU A 391 -10.10 -25.45 -30.85
N ALA A 392 -9.39 -26.58 -30.73
CA ALA A 392 -9.65 -27.77 -31.52
C ALA A 392 -11.06 -28.32 -31.28
N LEU A 393 -11.47 -28.41 -30.01
CA LEU A 393 -12.80 -28.89 -29.63
C LEU A 393 -13.90 -27.95 -30.15
N GLN A 394 -13.66 -26.64 -30.13
CA GLN A 394 -14.58 -25.67 -30.71
C GLN A 394 -14.71 -25.82 -32.22
N ARG A 395 -13.60 -26.06 -32.95
CA ARG A 395 -13.64 -26.34 -34.39
C ARG A 395 -14.41 -27.63 -34.71
N GLU A 396 -14.24 -28.69 -33.91
CA GLU A 396 -15.02 -29.93 -34.08
C GLU A 396 -16.51 -29.70 -33.83
N GLN A 397 -16.88 -28.88 -32.84
CA GLN A 397 -18.27 -28.49 -32.62
C GLN A 397 -18.85 -27.72 -33.81
N ASP A 398 -18.11 -26.76 -34.35
CA ASP A 398 -18.55 -25.97 -35.51
C ASP A 398 -18.71 -26.87 -36.75
N GLN A 399 -17.77 -27.78 -37.00
CA GLN A 399 -17.86 -28.77 -38.09
C GLN A 399 -19.07 -29.68 -37.93
N PHE A 400 -19.32 -30.18 -36.72
CA PHE A 400 -20.47 -31.04 -36.45
C PHE A 400 -21.80 -30.30 -36.67
N VAL A 401 -21.88 -29.03 -36.29
CA VAL A 401 -23.06 -28.18 -36.53
C VAL A 401 -23.26 -27.95 -38.03
N ASP A 402 -22.19 -27.74 -38.79
CA ASP A 402 -22.28 -27.57 -40.24
C ASP A 402 -22.66 -28.88 -40.96
N GLU A 403 -22.14 -30.04 -40.54
CA GLU A 403 -22.60 -31.35 -41.01
C GLU A 403 -24.09 -31.57 -40.71
N GLN A 404 -24.56 -31.16 -39.54
CA GLN A 404 -25.97 -31.20 -39.19
C GLN A 404 -26.81 -30.32 -40.13
N ARG A 405 -26.36 -29.09 -40.43
CA ARG A 405 -27.03 -28.21 -41.40
C ARG A 405 -27.02 -28.81 -42.81
N MET A 406 -25.90 -29.38 -43.23
CA MET A 406 -25.76 -30.00 -44.56
C MET A 406 -26.68 -31.22 -44.71
N THR A 407 -26.75 -32.08 -43.70
CA THR A 407 -27.68 -33.21 -43.71
C THR A 407 -29.14 -32.77 -43.64
N GLU A 408 -29.47 -31.72 -42.88
CA GLU A 408 -30.82 -31.12 -42.86
C GLU A 408 -31.22 -30.54 -44.23
N THR A 409 -30.30 -29.81 -44.88
CA THR A 409 -30.51 -29.26 -46.22
C THR A 409 -30.59 -30.32 -47.32
N GLU A 410 -29.78 -31.38 -47.26
CA GLU A 410 -29.85 -32.51 -48.17
C GLU A 410 -31.17 -33.27 -48.01
N ASN A 411 -31.60 -33.51 -46.77
CA ASN A 411 -32.92 -34.08 -46.48
C ASN A 411 -34.05 -33.20 -47.03
N LEU A 412 -33.93 -31.87 -46.96
CA LEU A 412 -34.89 -30.96 -47.60
C LEU A 412 -34.89 -31.13 -49.13
N LEU A 413 -33.71 -31.15 -49.77
CA LEU A 413 -33.54 -31.30 -51.22
C LEU A 413 -34.07 -32.64 -51.76
N GLN A 414 -33.85 -33.75 -51.07
CA GLN A 414 -34.37 -35.07 -51.45
C GLN A 414 -35.91 -35.15 -51.35
N ASN A 415 -36.52 -34.29 -50.53
CA ASN A 415 -37.97 -34.21 -50.37
C ASN A 415 -38.64 -33.17 -51.30
N LEU A 416 -37.90 -32.53 -52.22
CA LEU A 416 -38.51 -31.65 -53.22
C LEU A 416 -39.22 -32.47 -54.32
N PRO A 417 -40.47 -32.10 -54.70
CA PRO A 417 -41.18 -32.75 -55.79
C PRO A 417 -40.45 -32.49 -57.13
N LYS A 418 -40.35 -33.51 -57.99
CA LYS A 418 -39.77 -33.37 -59.34
C LYS A 418 -40.51 -32.29 -60.12
N THR A 419 -39.76 -31.37 -60.71
CA THR A 419 -40.29 -30.31 -61.57
C THR A 419 -41.04 -30.94 -62.75
N PRO A 420 -42.31 -30.54 -62.99
CA PRO A 420 -43.09 -31.07 -64.11
C PRO A 420 -42.47 -30.58 -65.43
N ALA A 421 -42.25 -31.54 -66.34
CA ALA A 421 -41.84 -31.32 -67.73
C ALA A 421 -43.03 -30.91 -68.60
#